data_AF-A0A6J6WW38-F1
#
_entry.id   AF-A0A6J6WW38-F1
#
_cell.length_a   1.000
_cell.length_b   1.000
_cell.length_c   1.000
_cell.angle_alpha   90.00
_cell.angle_beta   90.00
_cell.angle_gamma   90.00
#
_symmetry.space_group_name_H-M   'P 1'
#
loop_
_entity.id
_entity.type
_entity.pdbx_description
1 polymer ?
#
loop_
_entity_poly.entity_id
_entity_poly.type
_entity_poly.pdbx_seq_one_letter_code
_entity_poly.pdbx_strand_id
1 'polypeptide(L)' 'MYEICEGENPTFGIPVLEFRGAPTGIDVTRVLRTGILPQINTGMAGKVAGTGQVGAGLVTPPMEAFTAAIAGLATRIV' A
#
# COMPACT_ATOMS: atom_id res chain seq x y z
N MET A 1 -0.99 7.99 -2.00
CA MET A 1 0.21 7.35 -1.41
C MET A 1 0.98 8.29 -0.49
N TYR A 2 1.43 9.48 -0.91
CA TYR A 2 2.17 10.40 -0.03
C TYR A 2 1.46 10.77 1.29
N GLU A 3 0.12 10.86 1.29
CA GLU A 3 -0.67 11.16 2.50
C GLU A 3 -0.67 10.04 3.55
N ILE A 4 -0.41 8.81 3.14
CA ILE A 4 -0.47 7.61 3.99
C ILE A 4 0.90 6.97 4.21
N CYS A 5 1.97 7.54 3.65
CA CYS A 5 3.34 7.10 3.88
C CYS A 5 4.06 8.07 4.83
N GLU A 6 5.06 7.58 5.56
CA GLU A 6 5.84 8.35 6.52
C GLU A 6 6.66 9.45 5.86
N GLY A 7 7.23 9.17 4.68
CA GLY A 7 8.01 10.17 3.95
C GLY A 7 8.35 9.75 2.52
N GLU A 8 9.26 10.50 1.91
CA GLU A 8 9.79 10.26 0.57
C GLU A 8 11.19 9.64 0.67
N ASN A 9 11.47 8.61 -0.12
CA ASN A 9 12.82 8.04 -0.18
C ASN A 9 13.62 8.67 -1.34
N PRO A 10 14.65 9.50 -1.05
CA PRO A 10 15.41 10.21 -2.07
C PRO A 10 16.27 9.30 -2.96
N THR A 11 16.55 8.06 -2.53
CA THR A 11 17.27 7.07 -3.34
C THR A 11 16.42 6.58 -4.52
N PHE A 12 15.08 6.66 -4.41
CA PHE A 12 14.14 6.23 -5.44
C PHE A 12 13.32 7.42 -5.97
N GLY A 13 13.99 8.36 -6.62
CA GLY A 13 13.35 9.53 -7.24
C GLY A 13 12.49 9.18 -8.46
N ILE A 14 11.34 9.84 -8.60
CA ILE A 14 10.41 9.67 -9.73
C ILE A 14 10.57 10.84 -10.71
N PRO A 15 11.19 10.66 -11.89
CA PRO A 15 11.58 11.78 -12.77
C PRO A 15 10.43 12.68 -13.22
N VAL A 16 9.27 12.09 -13.56
CA VAL A 16 8.08 12.85 -14.00
C VAL A 16 7.45 13.68 -12.88
N LEU A 17 7.80 13.41 -11.63
CA LEU A 17 7.36 14.15 -10.45
C LEU A 17 8.50 15.02 -9.90
N GLU A 18 9.31 15.63 -10.78
CA GLU A 18 10.44 16.50 -10.40
C GLU A 18 11.45 15.80 -9.47
N PHE A 19 11.65 14.50 -9.68
CA PHE A 19 12.51 13.66 -8.85
C PHE A 19 12.11 13.58 -7.36
N ARG A 20 10.83 13.87 -7.04
CA ARG A 20 10.27 13.53 -5.73
C ARG A 20 10.54 12.07 -5.36
N GLY A 21 10.85 11.82 -4.10
CA GLY A 21 11.24 10.49 -3.64
C GLY A 21 10.03 9.57 -3.52
N ALA A 22 10.20 8.27 -3.75
CA ALA A 22 9.10 7.32 -3.66
C ALA A 22 8.44 7.34 -2.25
N PRO A 23 7.09 7.37 -2.16
CA PRO A 23 6.39 7.37 -0.88
C PRO A 23 6.68 6.07 -0.12
N THR A 24 7.30 6.17 1.05
CA THR A 24 7.89 5.05 1.78
C THR A 24 7.35 4.96 3.20
N GLY A 25 7.09 3.72 3.65
CA GLY A 25 6.59 3.41 4.99
C GLY A 25 5.11 3.72 5.14
N ILE A 26 4.23 2.81 4.71
CA ILE A 26 2.78 2.97 4.90
C ILE A 26 2.47 2.98 6.40
N ASP A 27 1.90 4.08 6.89
CA ASP A 27 1.51 4.27 8.29
C ASP A 27 0.06 3.84 8.49
N VAL A 28 -0.14 2.81 9.32
CA VAL A 28 -1.45 2.26 9.67
C VAL A 28 -2.38 3.32 10.28
N THR A 29 -1.86 4.25 11.07
CA THR A 29 -2.65 5.31 11.70
C THR A 29 -3.15 6.32 10.69
N ARG A 30 -2.32 6.68 9.68
CA ARG A 30 -2.72 7.57 8.58
C ARG A 30 -3.73 6.92 7.66
N VAL A 31 -3.55 5.63 7.32
CA VAL A 31 -4.54 4.87 6.54
C VAL A 31 -5.90 4.91 7.22
N LEU A 32 -5.96 4.59 8.51
CA LEU A 32 -7.22 4.57 9.27
C LEU A 32 -7.84 5.96 9.46
N ARG A 33 -7.03 6.98 9.72
CA ARG A 33 -7.52 8.36 9.94
C ARG A 33 -8.04 9.01 8.65
N THR A 34 -7.41 8.73 7.52
CA THR A 34 -7.78 9.33 6.23
C THR A 34 -8.81 8.51 5.46
N GLY A 35 -8.92 7.20 5.74
CA GLY A 35 -9.71 6.27 4.94
C GLY A 35 -9.07 5.91 3.59
N ILE A 36 -7.86 6.41 3.30
CA ILE A 36 -7.16 6.14 2.04
C ILE A 36 -6.43 4.80 2.14
N LEU A 37 -6.84 3.83 1.31
CA LEU A 37 -6.16 2.54 1.19
C LEU A 37 -4.98 2.63 0.22
N PRO A 38 -3.90 1.85 0.43
CA PRO A 38 -2.82 1.72 -0.54
C PRO A 38 -3.32 1.19 -1.88
N GLN A 39 -2.93 1.84 -2.97
CA GLN A 39 -3.19 1.32 -4.31
C GLN A 39 -2.04 0.42 -4.77
N ILE A 40 -2.39 -0.73 -5.30
CA ILE A 40 -1.44 -1.76 -5.76
C ILE A 40 -1.76 -2.08 -7.22
N ASN A 41 -0.77 -1.87 -8.10
CA ASN A 41 -0.82 -2.38 -9.46
C ASN A 41 -0.40 -3.85 -9.44
N THR A 42 -1.21 -4.74 -10.00
CA THR A 42 -0.91 -6.18 -10.04
C THR A 42 -1.36 -6.85 -11.33
N GLY A 43 -0.72 -7.97 -11.66
CA GLY A 43 -1.19 -8.90 -12.69
C GLY A 43 -2.34 -9.76 -12.15
N MET A 44 -3.34 -10.02 -12.99
CA MET A 44 -4.44 -10.93 -12.67
C MET A 44 -4.09 -12.33 -13.14
N ALA A 45 -3.94 -13.26 -12.20
CA ALA A 45 -3.72 -14.67 -12.52
C ALA A 45 -5.05 -15.37 -12.86
N GLY A 46 -5.02 -16.28 -13.82
CA GLY A 46 -6.16 -17.13 -14.15
C GLY A 46 -6.52 -18.06 -13.00
N LYS A 47 -7.81 -18.27 -12.76
CA LYS A 47 -8.32 -19.11 -11.67
C LYS A 47 -7.92 -20.59 -11.79
N VAL A 48 -7.72 -21.08 -13.01
CA VAL A 48 -7.35 -22.48 -13.29
C VAL A 48 -5.83 -22.61 -13.31
N ALA A 49 -5.32 -23.63 -12.61
CA ALA A 49 -3.89 -23.92 -12.56
C ALA A 49 -3.31 -24.06 -13.98
N GLY A 50 -2.14 -23.43 -14.21
CA GLY A 50 -1.48 -23.43 -15.53
C GLY A 50 -2.03 -22.43 -16.55
N THR A 51 -3.08 -21.65 -16.24
CA THR A 51 -3.58 -20.61 -17.17
C THR A 51 -2.61 -19.44 -17.31
N GLY A 52 -1.85 -19.12 -16.25
CA GLY A 52 -0.94 -17.97 -16.24
C GLY A 52 -1.67 -16.64 -16.05
N GLN A 53 -1.06 -15.55 -16.51
CA GLN A 53 -1.62 -14.20 -16.38
C GLN A 53 -2.70 -13.95 -17.44
N VAL A 54 -3.85 -13.42 -17.00
CA VAL A 54 -5.02 -13.14 -17.85
C VAL A 54 -5.37 -11.64 -17.91
N GLY A 55 -4.64 -10.79 -17.18
CA GLY A 55 -4.83 -9.34 -17.21
C GLY A 55 -3.92 -8.61 -16.23
N ALA A 56 -4.20 -7.32 -16.03
CA ALA A 56 -3.57 -6.49 -15.01
C ALA A 56 -4.55 -5.39 -14.57
N GLY A 57 -4.38 -4.88 -13.35
CA GLY A 57 -5.25 -3.84 -12.83
C GLY A 57 -4.82 -3.30 -11.48
N LEU A 58 -5.64 -2.37 -10.98
CA LEU A 58 -5.50 -1.76 -9.67
C LEU A 58 -6.33 -2.54 -8.65
N VAL A 59 -5.72 -2.81 -7.50
CA VAL A 59 -6.39 -3.39 -6.34
C VAL A 59 -6.05 -2.57 -5.09
N THR A 60 -6.90 -2.70 -4.09
CA THR A 60 -6.64 -2.19 -2.74
C THR A 60 -6.68 -3.36 -1.75
N PRO A 61 -5.87 -3.31 -0.69
CA PRO A 61 -5.98 -4.28 0.40
C PRO A 61 -7.29 -4.05 1.20
N PRO A 62 -7.82 -5.09 1.86
CA PRO A 62 -8.97 -4.95 2.75
C PRO A 62 -8.66 -4.03 3.94
N MET A 63 -9.61 -3.17 4.33
CA MET A 63 -9.48 -2.26 5.47
C MET A 63 -9.28 -3.01 6.79
N GLU A 64 -9.83 -4.23 6.86
CA GLU A 64 -9.72 -5.17 7.97
C GLU A 64 -8.26 -5.47 8.32
N ALA A 65 -7.37 -5.50 7.33
CA ALA A 65 -5.94 -5.70 7.59
C ALA A 65 -5.33 -4.58 8.43
N PHE A 66 -5.76 -3.33 8.24
CA PHE A 66 -5.24 -2.16 8.97
C PHE A 66 -5.88 -2.03 10.35
N THR A 67 -7.18 -2.30 10.46
CA THR A 67 -7.87 -2.30 11.77
C THR A 67 -7.35 -3.43 12.67
N ALA A 68 -7.05 -4.61 12.12
CA ALA A 68 -6.38 -5.68 12.86
C ALA A 68 -4.95 -5.28 13.27
N ALA A 69 -4.19 -4.63 12.38
CA ALA A 69 -2.83 -4.21 12.67
C ALA A 69 -2.76 -3.18 13.82
N ILE A 70 -3.66 -2.19 13.84
CA ILE A 70 -3.67 -1.20 14.94
C ILE A 70 -4.06 -1.83 16.27
N ALA A 71 -5.03 -2.76 16.27
CA ALA A 71 -5.40 -3.52 17.46
C ALA A 71 -4.21 -4.35 17.99
N GLY A 72 -3.50 -5.03 17.09
CA GLY A 72 -2.27 -5.75 17.41
C GLY A 72 -1.18 -4.85 17.99
N LEU A 73 -0.98 -3.67 17.40
CA LEU A 73 -0.01 -2.69 17.90
C LEU A 73 -0.36 -2.21 19.31
N ALA A 74 -1.64 -1.93 19.56
CA ALA A 74 -2.12 -1.51 20.88
C ALA A 74 -1.77 -2.54 21.96
N THR A 75 -1.87 -3.84 21.69
CA THR A 75 -1.51 -4.89 22.68
C THR A 75 -0.02 -4.98 23.03
N ARG A 76 0.86 -4.33 22.26
CA ARG A 76 2.33 -4.41 22.43
C ARG A 76 2.96 -3.19 23.10
N ILE A 77 2.22 -2.08 23.19
CA ILE A 77 2.71 -0.79 23.71
C ILE A 77 2.24 -0.57 25.16
N VAL A 78 1.39 -1.46 25.69
CA VAL A 78 0.96 -1.46 27.11
C VAL A 78 1.84 -2.39 27.95
#